data_AF-A0A938T3Y3-F1
#
_entry.id   AF-A0A938T3Y3-F1
#
_cell.length_a   1.000
_cell.length_b   1.000
_cell.length_c   1.000
_cell.angle_alpha   90.00
_cell.angle_beta   90.00
_cell.angle_gamma   90.00
#
_symmetry.space_group_name_H-M   'P 1'
#
loop_
_entity.id
_entity.type
_entity.pdbx_description
1 polymer ?
#
loop_
_entity_poly.entity_id
_entity_poly.type
_entity_poly.pdbx_seq_one_letter_code
_entity_poly.pdbx_strand_id
1 'polypeptide(L)'
;MDNQYPVDNEPSIKLRIKIANKDGTICLSSIYGSYNYICDIDTPKNELAEIFCPHCDVILNTNAECNICKAPMVMCYLDMGGKINICSRTGCKNHNVVFDDLSNALNKLYQVYGFHTHHEHIEKSKQPFESVTDETKEEKEILETGTFLQAYCPFCRRALIENDILKLKIVNEKGVGYIELSPFLNVFSSKSTVFLAEGKPVGDLRCFHCDESLVLKDKKCELCGSQTARIHISARSKLIDFYICSKKGCRWHGLSEDDINEIKLDDSLEW
;
A
#
# COMPACT_ATOMS: atom_id res chain seq x y z
N MET A 1 -13.40 17.11 3.94
CA MET A 1 -12.24 18.03 4.04
C MET A 1 -12.70 19.45 3.74
N ASP A 2 -12.18 20.45 4.47
CA ASP A 2 -12.49 21.87 4.27
C ASP A 2 -11.22 22.64 3.85
N ASN A 3 -11.26 23.26 2.67
CA ASN A 3 -10.15 24.06 2.12
C ASN A 3 -10.18 25.53 2.58
N GLN A 4 -11.29 26.00 3.15
CA GLN A 4 -11.45 27.41 3.55
C GLN A 4 -10.76 27.71 4.89
N TYR A 5 -10.69 26.71 5.76
CA TYR A 5 -10.09 26.83 7.09
C TYR A 5 -8.98 25.80 7.25
N PRO A 6 -7.82 25.97 6.57
CA PRO A 6 -6.72 25.03 6.65
C PRO A 6 -6.10 25.02 8.04
N VAL A 7 -5.56 23.86 8.44
CA VAL A 7 -4.79 23.66 9.67
C VAL A 7 -3.48 22.98 9.25
N ASP A 8 -2.35 23.42 9.80
CA ASP A 8 -1.02 22.98 9.36
C ASP A 8 -0.74 23.21 7.86
N ASN A 9 -1.34 24.25 7.28
CA ASN A 9 -1.32 24.58 5.85
C ASN A 9 -1.95 23.53 4.92
N GLU A 10 -2.68 22.57 5.48
CA GLU A 10 -3.41 21.54 4.73
C GLU A 10 -4.93 21.70 4.92
N PRO A 11 -5.76 21.19 3.99
CA PRO A 11 -7.20 21.13 4.17
C PRO A 11 -7.55 20.43 5.48
N SER A 12 -8.47 21.00 6.26
CA SER A 12 -8.79 20.52 7.60
C SER A 12 -9.95 19.51 7.61
N ILE A 13 -10.05 18.76 8.69
CA ILE A 13 -11.20 17.90 8.98
C ILE A 13 -12.20 18.73 9.78
N LYS A 14 -13.18 19.30 9.09
CA LYS A 14 -14.27 20.04 9.71
C LYS A 14 -15.31 19.10 10.31
N LEU A 15 -15.69 19.33 11.56
CA LEU A 15 -16.70 18.58 12.29
C LEU A 15 -17.57 19.56 13.11
N ARG A 16 -18.83 19.18 13.35
CA ARG A 16 -19.63 19.89 14.36
C ARG A 16 -19.31 19.31 15.73
N ILE A 17 -19.23 20.16 16.73
CA ILE A 17 -18.83 19.78 18.08
C ILE A 17 -19.75 20.42 19.11
N LYS A 18 -20.00 19.72 20.20
CA LYS A 18 -20.67 20.25 21.37
C LYS A 18 -19.86 19.92 22.61
N ILE A 19 -19.47 20.95 23.37
CA ILE A 19 -18.69 20.83 24.60
C ILE A 19 -19.36 21.70 25.66
N ALA A 20 -19.61 21.16 26.87
CA ALA A 20 -20.18 21.90 27.99
C ALA A 20 -21.44 22.72 27.61
N ASN A 21 -22.35 22.12 26.85
CA ASN A 21 -23.58 22.74 26.32
C ASN A 21 -23.40 23.90 25.32
N LYS A 22 -22.19 24.12 24.81
CA LYS A 22 -21.94 25.04 23.69
C LYS A 22 -21.79 24.23 22.40
N ASP A 23 -22.59 24.57 21.40
CA ASP A 23 -22.49 24.03 20.05
C ASP A 23 -21.56 24.91 19.20
N GLY A 24 -20.74 24.26 18.37
CA GLY A 24 -19.74 24.93 17.55
C GLY A 24 -19.21 24.05 16.42
N THR A 25 -18.14 24.54 15.80
CA THR A 25 -17.40 23.90 14.72
C THR A 25 -15.94 23.76 15.11
N ILE A 26 -15.39 22.57 14.90
CA ILE A 26 -13.96 22.31 15.03
C ILE A 26 -13.39 21.91 13.67
N CYS A 27 -12.25 22.48 13.34
CA CYS A 27 -11.42 22.12 12.19
C CYS A 27 -10.14 21.47 12.74
N LEU A 28 -10.03 20.16 12.62
CA LEU A 28 -8.84 19.40 13.03
C LEU A 28 -7.80 19.37 11.92
N SER A 29 -6.51 19.26 12.29
CA SER A 29 -5.47 18.91 11.32
C SER A 29 -5.77 17.58 10.63
N SER A 30 -5.47 17.50 9.34
CA SER A 30 -5.51 16.27 8.56
C SER A 30 -4.19 15.48 8.60
N ILE A 31 -3.14 16.05 9.19
CA ILE A 31 -1.84 15.41 9.34
C ILE A 31 -1.88 14.49 10.57
N TYR A 32 -1.67 13.19 10.34
CA TYR A 32 -1.63 12.21 11.43
C TYR A 32 -0.51 12.54 12.43
N GLY A 33 -0.83 12.52 13.73
CA GLY A 33 0.07 12.93 14.80
C GLY A 33 0.11 14.44 15.09
N SER A 34 -0.53 15.28 14.27
CA SER A 34 -0.77 16.68 14.63
C SER A 34 -1.98 16.79 15.57
N TYR A 35 -1.83 17.65 16.58
CA TYR A 35 -2.89 17.98 17.54
C TYR A 35 -3.38 19.41 17.38
N ASN A 36 -3.00 20.07 16.29
CA ASN A 36 -3.42 21.42 15.99
C ASN A 36 -4.88 21.41 15.50
N TYR A 37 -5.63 22.42 15.90
CA TYR A 37 -7.01 22.61 15.47
C TYR A 37 -7.39 24.08 15.62
N ILE A 38 -8.47 24.45 14.93
CA ILE A 38 -9.18 25.71 15.10
C ILE A 38 -10.58 25.35 15.60
N CYS A 39 -11.07 26.03 16.63
CA CYS A 39 -12.40 25.81 17.19
C CYS A 39 -13.04 27.18 17.47
N ASP A 40 -14.32 27.33 17.14
CA ASP A 40 -15.08 28.57 17.35
C ASP A 40 -15.67 28.70 18.77
N ILE A 41 -15.65 27.62 19.54
CA ILE A 41 -16.02 27.57 20.96
C ILE A 41 -14.82 27.25 21.85
N ASP A 42 -14.93 27.60 23.13
CA ASP A 42 -13.95 27.22 24.14
C ASP A 42 -13.86 25.69 24.26
N THR A 43 -12.63 25.17 24.41
CA THR A 43 -12.35 23.76 24.65
C THR A 43 -11.70 23.59 26.04
N PRO A 44 -12.49 23.59 27.13
CA PRO A 44 -11.95 23.43 28.49
C PRO A 44 -11.31 22.06 28.61
N LYS A 45 -10.15 21.96 29.27
CA LYS A 45 -9.48 20.67 29.43
C LYS A 45 -10.34 19.66 30.19
N ASN A 46 -10.22 18.39 29.82
CA ASN A 46 -10.88 17.23 30.43
C ASN A 46 -12.40 17.11 30.20
N GLU A 47 -13.02 18.05 29.48
CA GLU A 47 -14.41 17.95 29.06
C GLU A 47 -14.60 16.92 27.95
N LEU A 48 -15.79 16.32 27.91
CA LEU A 48 -16.21 15.42 26.84
C LEU A 48 -16.84 16.21 25.70
N ALA A 49 -16.38 15.94 24.48
CA ALA A 49 -16.96 16.47 23.26
C ALA A 49 -17.94 15.48 22.65
N GLU A 50 -19.15 15.94 22.34
CA GLU A 50 -20.02 15.28 21.37
C GLU A 50 -19.62 15.79 19.99
N ILE A 51 -19.29 14.89 19.08
CA ILE A 51 -18.81 15.21 17.74
C ILE A 51 -19.79 14.65 16.72
N PHE A 52 -20.15 15.46 15.73
CA PHE A 52 -21.15 15.15 14.73
C PHE A 52 -20.59 15.33 13.32
N CYS A 53 -21.08 14.51 12.40
CA CYS A 53 -20.80 14.66 10.98
C CYS A 53 -21.30 16.02 10.50
N PRO A 54 -20.48 16.85 9.84
CA PRO A 54 -20.88 18.19 9.38
C PRO A 54 -21.87 18.14 8.20
N HIS A 55 -22.13 16.96 7.62
CA HIS A 55 -22.98 16.79 6.45
C HIS A 55 -24.37 16.24 6.76
N CYS A 56 -24.47 15.33 7.73
CA CYS A 56 -25.71 14.63 8.06
C CYS A 56 -26.10 14.70 9.53
N ASP A 57 -25.30 15.38 10.36
CA ASP A 57 -25.58 15.61 11.78
C ASP A 57 -25.67 14.37 12.67
N VAL A 58 -25.29 13.21 12.14
CA VAL A 58 -25.18 11.96 12.91
C VAL A 58 -24.03 12.06 13.90
N ILE A 59 -24.25 11.60 15.14
CA ILE A 59 -23.24 11.51 16.19
C ILE A 59 -22.15 10.50 15.80
N LEU A 60 -20.89 10.92 15.93
CA LEU A 60 -19.71 10.12 15.58
C LEU A 60 -19.04 9.46 16.79
N ASN A 61 -19.46 9.85 18.00
CA ASN A 61 -19.04 9.16 19.23
C ASN A 61 -19.52 7.71 19.21
N THR A 62 -18.66 6.82 19.68
CA THR A 62 -18.91 5.38 19.76
C THR A 62 -18.82 4.92 21.21
N ASN A 63 -19.27 3.69 21.48
CA ASN A 63 -19.12 3.05 22.79
C ASN A 63 -17.69 2.51 23.04
N ALA A 64 -16.78 2.64 22.08
CA ALA A 64 -15.40 2.23 22.27
C ALA A 64 -14.69 3.19 23.23
N GLU A 65 -13.96 2.65 24.21
CA GLU A 65 -13.28 3.44 25.22
C GLU A 65 -11.83 3.74 24.83
N CYS A 66 -11.38 4.95 25.17
CA CYS A 66 -9.98 5.33 25.13
C CYS A 66 -9.17 4.50 26.12
N ASN A 67 -8.11 3.85 25.66
CA ASN A 67 -7.18 3.09 26.50
C ASN A 67 -6.41 3.97 27.53
N ILE A 68 -6.28 5.27 27.29
CA ILE A 68 -5.59 6.21 28.19
C ILE A 68 -6.54 6.79 29.26
N CYS A 69 -7.66 7.39 28.85
CA CYS A 69 -8.51 8.18 29.76
C CYS A 69 -9.95 7.65 29.91
N LYS A 70 -10.25 6.49 29.31
CA LYS A 70 -11.57 5.82 29.36
C LYS A 70 -12.75 6.62 28.80
N ALA A 71 -12.50 7.76 28.16
CA ALA A 71 -13.55 8.50 27.46
C ALA A 71 -14.00 7.77 26.19
N PRO A 72 -15.24 8.00 25.72
CA PRO A 72 -15.70 7.53 24.41
C PRO A 72 -14.78 7.95 23.28
N MET A 73 -14.60 7.09 22.28
CA MET A 73 -13.86 7.38 21.06
C MET A 73 -14.81 7.86 19.96
N VAL A 74 -14.33 8.73 19.09
CA VAL A 74 -15.01 9.25 17.92
C VAL A 74 -14.44 8.56 16.70
N MET A 75 -15.30 8.01 15.83
CA MET A 75 -14.89 7.23 14.67
C MET A 75 -15.21 7.97 13.37
N CYS A 76 -14.21 8.15 12.52
CA CYS A 76 -14.39 8.65 11.15
C CYS A 76 -13.87 7.62 10.16
N TYR A 77 -14.59 7.39 9.07
CA TYR A 77 -14.12 6.53 7.97
C TYR A 77 -13.15 7.31 7.07
N LEU A 78 -12.13 6.62 6.59
CA LEU A 78 -11.18 7.17 5.62
C LEU A 78 -11.62 6.81 4.20
N ASP A 79 -11.51 7.74 3.25
CA ASP A 79 -11.89 7.50 1.85
C ASP A 79 -11.07 6.36 1.20
N MET A 80 -9.81 6.21 1.62
CA MET A 80 -8.93 5.12 1.18
C MET A 80 -9.23 3.79 1.89
N GLY A 81 -10.21 3.73 2.78
CA GLY A 81 -10.53 2.56 3.58
C GLY A 81 -9.83 2.56 4.94
N GLY A 82 -10.41 1.83 5.88
CA GLY A 82 -10.09 1.96 7.31
C GLY A 82 -10.85 3.08 7.99
N LYS A 83 -10.54 3.27 9.27
CA LYS A 83 -11.19 4.23 10.17
C LYS A 83 -10.14 4.85 11.08
N ILE A 84 -10.32 6.12 11.41
CA ILE A 84 -9.58 6.79 12.47
C ILE A 84 -10.46 6.87 13.72
N ASN A 85 -9.88 6.52 14.87
CA ASN A 85 -10.49 6.71 16.17
C ASN A 85 -9.76 7.84 16.90
N ILE A 86 -10.50 8.84 17.38
CA ILE A 86 -9.97 10.00 18.10
C ILE A 86 -10.64 10.06 19.46
N CYS A 87 -9.89 10.32 20.53
CA CYS A 87 -10.50 10.47 21.85
C CYS A 87 -11.41 11.71 21.91
N SER A 88 -12.63 11.55 22.43
CA SER A 88 -13.57 12.67 22.61
C SER A 88 -13.21 13.61 23.78
N ARG A 89 -12.26 13.23 24.63
CA ARG A 89 -11.86 14.05 25.78
C ARG A 89 -10.87 15.12 25.35
N THR A 90 -11.27 16.37 25.53
CA THR A 90 -10.40 17.53 25.35
C THR A 90 -9.13 17.39 26.19
N GLY A 91 -7.96 17.56 25.56
CA GLY A 91 -6.65 17.39 26.19
C GLY A 91 -6.10 15.96 26.18
N CYS A 92 -6.89 14.95 25.78
CA CYS A 92 -6.36 13.62 25.50
C CYS A 92 -5.83 13.54 24.06
N LYS A 93 -4.58 13.09 23.90
CA LYS A 93 -3.91 12.95 22.60
C LYS A 93 -4.08 11.57 21.96
N ASN A 94 -4.85 10.68 22.59
CA ASN A 94 -5.00 9.32 22.09
C ASN A 94 -5.80 9.30 20.79
N HIS A 95 -5.19 8.77 19.73
CA HIS A 95 -5.82 8.49 18.46
C HIS A 95 -5.14 7.30 17.78
N ASN A 96 -5.86 6.58 16.94
CA ASN A 96 -5.31 5.48 16.15
C ASN A 96 -6.02 5.34 14.80
N VAL A 97 -5.32 4.80 13.81
CA VAL A 97 -5.93 4.33 12.57
C VAL A 97 -6.08 2.82 12.66
N VAL A 98 -7.25 2.33 12.27
CA VAL A 98 -7.58 0.90 12.20
C VAL A 98 -7.96 0.60 10.77
N PHE A 99 -7.35 -0.43 10.21
CA PHE A 99 -7.70 -0.96 8.90
C PHE A 99 -8.35 -2.32 9.10
N ASP A 100 -9.48 -2.55 8.42
CA ASP A 100 -10.12 -3.88 8.44
C ASP A 100 -9.29 -4.89 7.62
N ASP A 101 -8.60 -4.41 6.57
CA ASP A 101 -7.60 -5.16 5.81
C ASP A 101 -6.37 -4.28 5.54
N LEU A 102 -5.28 -4.59 6.25
CA LEU A 102 -4.00 -3.88 6.13
C LEU A 102 -3.42 -3.97 4.70
N SER A 103 -3.63 -5.09 4.01
CA SER A 103 -3.13 -5.30 2.66
C SER A 103 -3.77 -4.30 1.69
N ASN A 104 -5.08 -4.11 1.79
CA ASN A 104 -5.81 -3.15 0.97
C ASN A 104 -5.41 -1.69 1.25
N ALA A 105 -5.16 -1.36 2.53
CA ALA A 105 -4.70 -0.04 2.92
C ALA A 105 -3.30 0.27 2.36
N LEU A 106 -2.36 -0.68 2.49
CA LEU A 106 -1.02 -0.57 1.93
C LEU A 106 -1.05 -0.48 0.41
N ASN A 107 -1.83 -1.33 -0.26
CA ASN A 107 -1.99 -1.31 -1.72
C ASN A 107 -2.44 0.08 -2.21
N LYS A 108 -3.45 0.68 -1.57
CA LYS A 108 -3.92 2.02 -1.93
C LYS A 108 -2.90 3.11 -1.61
N LEU A 109 -2.19 3.00 -0.48
CA LEU A 109 -1.12 3.95 -0.13
C LEU A 109 0.00 3.95 -1.18
N TYR A 110 0.45 2.77 -1.62
CA TYR A 110 1.45 2.66 -2.69
C TYR A 110 0.94 3.16 -4.05
N GLN A 111 -0.34 2.91 -4.37
CA GLN A 111 -0.94 3.38 -5.61
C GLN A 111 -1.08 4.91 -5.68
N VAL A 112 -1.40 5.56 -4.56
CA VAL A 112 -1.68 7.01 -4.51
C VAL A 112 -0.40 7.82 -4.25
N TYR A 113 0.49 7.35 -3.38
CA TYR A 113 1.65 8.12 -2.90
C TYR A 113 3.00 7.54 -3.33
N GLY A 114 3.04 6.62 -4.29
CA GLY A 114 4.27 5.96 -4.74
C GLY A 114 5.44 6.92 -4.93
N PHE A 115 6.47 6.76 -4.09
CA PHE A 115 7.80 7.40 -4.01
C PHE A 115 8.08 8.62 -4.92
N HIS A 116 7.90 9.83 -4.39
CA HIS A 116 8.73 10.97 -4.82
C HIS A 116 10.15 10.77 -4.28
N THR A 117 11.01 10.02 -4.97
CA THR A 117 12.44 10.01 -4.69
C THR A 117 13.09 11.25 -5.31
N HIS A 118 13.02 12.38 -4.61
CA HIS A 118 14.14 13.33 -4.66
C HIS A 118 15.26 12.73 -3.82
N HIS A 119 16.23 12.10 -4.48
CA HIS A 119 17.51 11.77 -3.87
C HIS A 119 18.26 13.07 -3.62
N GLU A 120 18.15 13.64 -2.42
CA GLU A 120 19.22 14.46 -1.86
C GLU A 120 19.42 14.10 -0.39
N HIS A 121 20.70 13.86 -0.08
CA HIS A 121 21.30 13.50 1.19
C HIS A 121 20.58 14.04 2.45
N ILE A 122 20.18 13.14 3.34
CA ILE A 122 19.98 13.49 4.75
C ILE A 122 20.96 12.66 5.58
N GLU A 123 21.93 13.38 6.12
CA GLU A 123 22.94 12.90 7.04
C GLU A 123 22.32 12.39 8.35
N LYS A 124 22.98 11.38 8.90
CA LYS A 124 22.70 10.73 10.18
C LYS A 124 22.58 11.74 11.31
N SER A 125 21.42 11.85 11.95
CA SER A 125 21.34 12.31 13.34
C SER A 125 21.13 11.10 14.26
N LYS A 126 22.19 10.78 15.01
CA LYS A 126 22.20 9.83 16.11
C LYS A 126 21.55 10.50 17.31
N GLN A 127 20.53 9.88 17.92
CA GLN A 127 20.40 9.75 19.38
C GLN A 127 19.53 8.53 19.73
N PRO A 128 19.78 7.89 20.88
CA PRO A 128 19.65 6.44 21.03
C PRO A 128 18.26 6.06 21.55
N PHE A 129 17.57 5.15 20.85
CA PHE A 129 16.54 4.34 21.47
C PHE A 129 17.25 3.16 22.15
N GLU A 130 17.07 3.04 23.46
CA GLU A 130 17.71 2.02 24.29
C GLU A 130 17.42 0.62 23.74
N SER A 131 18.51 -0.13 23.59
CA SER A 131 18.55 -1.48 23.06
C SER A 131 17.82 -2.45 23.98
N VAL A 132 16.66 -2.93 23.53
CA VAL A 132 16.29 -4.32 23.84
C VAL A 132 17.20 -5.16 22.96
N THR A 133 18.21 -5.76 23.58
CA THR A 133 19.04 -6.80 22.96
C THR A 133 18.15 -8.00 22.74
N ASP A 134 17.53 -8.07 21.57
CA ASP A 134 17.18 -9.35 20.99
C ASP A 134 18.20 -9.59 19.88
N GLU A 135 18.91 -10.71 19.98
CA GLU A 135 19.80 -11.19 18.94
C GLU A 135 18.93 -11.45 17.71
N THR A 136 18.78 -10.43 16.86
CA THR A 136 18.08 -10.57 15.60
C THR A 136 18.92 -11.46 14.71
N LYS A 137 18.65 -12.77 14.78
CA LYS A 137 18.78 -13.64 13.61
C LYS A 137 18.12 -12.88 12.45
N GLU A 138 18.87 -12.64 11.39
CA GLU A 138 18.31 -12.23 10.11
C GLU A 138 17.33 -13.34 9.66
N GLU A 139 16.07 -13.24 10.06
CA GLU A 139 15.02 -14.14 9.63
C GLU A 139 14.69 -13.82 8.17
N LYS A 140 15.38 -14.54 7.28
CA LYS A 140 15.07 -14.60 5.85
C LYS A 140 13.60 -14.92 5.68
N GLU A 141 12.87 -14.06 4.98
CA GLU A 141 11.47 -14.29 4.66
C GLU A 141 11.37 -15.41 3.62
N ILE A 142 10.38 -16.30 3.77
CA ILE A 142 10.10 -17.33 2.78
C ILE A 142 8.72 -17.02 2.19
N LEU A 143 8.65 -16.78 0.89
CA LEU A 143 7.38 -16.71 0.16
C LEU A 143 6.96 -18.14 -0.19
N GLU A 144 5.94 -18.61 0.51
CA GLU A 144 5.41 -19.97 0.35
C GLU A 144 4.66 -20.13 -0.97
N THR A 145 4.73 -21.34 -1.54
CA THR A 145 3.93 -21.71 -2.70
C THR A 145 2.44 -21.45 -2.45
N GLY A 146 1.77 -20.81 -3.40
CA GLY A 146 0.39 -20.38 -3.25
C GLY A 146 0.21 -19.02 -2.56
N THR A 147 1.28 -18.28 -2.26
CA THR A 147 1.18 -16.88 -1.83
C THR A 147 0.63 -16.01 -2.95
N PHE A 148 -0.36 -15.17 -2.66
CA PHE A 148 -0.88 -14.19 -3.62
C PHE A 148 0.13 -13.05 -3.81
N LEU A 149 0.62 -12.88 -5.04
CA LEU A 149 1.59 -11.84 -5.38
C LEU A 149 0.86 -10.56 -5.80
N GLN A 150 0.93 -9.54 -4.94
CA GLN A 150 0.51 -8.19 -5.32
C GLN A 150 1.52 -7.60 -6.29
N ALA A 151 1.15 -7.52 -7.57
CA ALA A 151 2.04 -7.15 -8.66
C ALA A 151 1.81 -5.72 -9.18
N TYR A 152 2.90 -5.02 -9.49
CA TYR A 152 2.92 -3.62 -9.91
C TYR A 152 3.83 -3.38 -11.10
N CYS A 153 3.51 -2.37 -11.91
CA CYS A 153 4.37 -1.92 -12.99
C CYS A 153 5.60 -1.18 -12.43
N PRO A 154 6.84 -1.52 -12.85
CA PRO A 154 8.04 -0.83 -12.38
C PRO A 154 8.14 0.64 -12.86
N PHE A 155 7.40 1.00 -13.90
CA PHE A 155 7.45 2.34 -14.51
C PHE A 155 6.37 3.29 -13.96
N CYS A 156 5.10 2.87 -14.03
CA CYS A 156 3.98 3.71 -13.59
C CYS A 156 3.43 3.37 -12.20
N ARG A 157 3.93 2.31 -11.56
CA ARG A 157 3.57 1.86 -10.20
C ARG A 157 2.12 1.47 -9.98
N ARG A 158 1.29 1.45 -11.02
CA ARG A 158 -0.08 0.94 -10.95
C ARG A 158 -0.07 -0.58 -10.83
N ALA A 159 -1.08 -1.09 -10.12
CA ALA A 159 -1.31 -2.52 -9.97
C ALA A 159 -1.50 -3.18 -11.35
N LEU A 160 -0.82 -4.30 -11.55
CA LEU A 160 -0.97 -5.16 -12.72
C LEU A 160 -2.03 -6.26 -12.50
N ILE A 161 -2.69 -6.24 -11.34
CA ILE A 161 -3.80 -7.12 -11.00
C ILE A 161 -5.13 -6.45 -11.38
N GLU A 162 -5.97 -7.17 -12.13
CA GLU A 162 -7.34 -6.79 -12.47
C GLU A 162 -8.26 -8.01 -12.26
N ASN A 163 -9.32 -7.88 -11.44
CA ASN A 163 -10.22 -8.98 -11.08
C ASN A 163 -9.48 -10.23 -10.56
N ASP A 164 -8.55 -10.05 -9.62
CA ASP A 164 -7.70 -11.10 -9.02
C ASP A 164 -6.84 -11.88 -10.03
N ILE A 165 -6.58 -11.30 -11.20
CA ILE A 165 -5.76 -11.88 -12.27
C ILE A 165 -4.61 -10.95 -12.59
N LEU A 166 -3.40 -11.49 -12.71
CA LEU A 166 -2.25 -10.74 -13.23
C LEU A 166 -2.43 -10.56 -14.74
N LYS A 167 -2.71 -9.33 -15.17
CA LYS A 167 -2.99 -8.99 -16.56
C LYS A 167 -1.82 -8.22 -17.16
N LEU A 168 -1.30 -8.68 -18.28
CA LEU A 168 -0.23 -8.02 -19.05
C LEU A 168 -0.67 -7.85 -20.49
N LYS A 169 -0.29 -6.74 -21.11
CA LYS A 169 -0.50 -6.52 -22.55
C LYS A 169 0.61 -7.25 -23.33
N ILE A 170 0.25 -7.84 -24.46
CA ILE A 170 1.18 -8.48 -25.38
C ILE A 170 1.19 -7.70 -26.69
N VAL A 171 2.37 -7.43 -27.21
CA VAL A 171 2.59 -6.95 -28.58
C VAL A 171 3.54 -7.91 -29.29
N ASN A 172 3.05 -8.56 -30.35
CA ASN A 172 3.86 -9.48 -31.16
C ASN A 172 3.46 -9.40 -32.65
N GLU A 173 4.11 -10.19 -33.49
CA GLU A 173 3.85 -10.23 -34.94
C GLU A 173 2.40 -10.62 -35.30
N LYS A 174 1.68 -11.31 -34.39
CA LYS A 174 0.28 -11.71 -34.58
C LYS A 174 -0.70 -10.61 -34.17
N GLY A 175 -0.23 -9.54 -33.52
CA GLY A 175 -1.02 -8.38 -33.14
C GLY A 175 -0.87 -7.99 -31.68
N VAL A 176 -1.88 -7.29 -31.18
CA VAL A 176 -1.95 -6.76 -29.81
C VAL A 176 -3.04 -7.49 -29.05
N GLY A 177 -2.74 -7.90 -27.81
CA GLY A 177 -3.71 -8.50 -26.91
C GLY A 177 -3.26 -8.49 -25.46
N TYR A 178 -3.76 -9.45 -24.70
CA TYR A 178 -3.55 -9.60 -23.27
C TYR A 178 -3.28 -11.06 -22.91
N ILE A 179 -2.40 -11.24 -21.92
CA ILE A 179 -2.25 -12.48 -21.18
C ILE A 179 -2.71 -12.25 -19.74
N GLU A 180 -3.49 -13.21 -19.27
CA GLU A 180 -4.02 -13.34 -17.93
C GLU A 180 -3.28 -14.50 -17.27
N LEU A 181 -2.59 -14.22 -16.17
CA LEU A 181 -1.80 -15.16 -15.39
C LEU A 181 -2.38 -15.27 -13.99
N SER A 182 -2.20 -16.42 -13.35
CA SER A 182 -2.42 -16.52 -11.90
C SER A 182 -1.47 -15.58 -11.16
N PRO A 183 -1.95 -14.81 -10.18
CA PRO A 183 -1.08 -14.04 -9.30
C PRO A 183 -0.49 -14.87 -8.15
N PHE A 184 -0.84 -16.15 -8.02
CA PHE A 184 -0.34 -17.00 -6.95
C PHE A 184 1.02 -17.61 -7.29
N LEU A 185 1.98 -17.54 -6.36
CA LEU A 185 3.32 -18.12 -6.51
C LEU A 185 3.21 -19.62 -6.82
N ASN A 186 3.99 -20.08 -7.82
CA ASN A 186 3.99 -21.45 -8.33
C ASN A 186 2.65 -21.97 -8.91
N VAL A 187 1.72 -21.06 -9.24
CA VAL A 187 0.49 -21.40 -9.98
C VAL A 187 0.59 -20.90 -11.42
N PHE A 188 0.81 -21.81 -12.37
CA PHE A 188 1.14 -21.47 -13.76
C PHE A 188 -0.06 -21.43 -14.72
N SER A 189 -1.28 -21.22 -14.22
CA SER A 189 -2.46 -21.07 -15.08
C SER A 189 -2.35 -19.78 -15.90
N SER A 190 -2.73 -19.87 -17.18
CA SER A 190 -2.67 -18.73 -18.10
C SER A 190 -3.77 -18.80 -19.15
N LYS A 191 -4.28 -17.64 -19.53
CA LYS A 191 -5.22 -17.43 -20.63
C LYS A 191 -4.72 -16.27 -21.49
N SER A 192 -4.93 -16.34 -22.79
CA SER A 192 -4.46 -15.30 -23.72
C SER A 192 -5.56 -14.96 -24.72
N THR A 193 -5.64 -13.69 -25.09
CA THR A 193 -6.53 -13.20 -26.16
C THR A 193 -5.88 -13.25 -27.54
N VAL A 194 -4.56 -13.52 -27.60
CA VAL A 194 -3.79 -13.76 -28.82
C VAL A 194 -3.22 -15.17 -28.84
N PHE A 195 -2.99 -15.72 -30.03
CA PHE A 195 -2.34 -17.02 -30.17
C PHE A 195 -0.87 -16.94 -29.72
N LEU A 196 -0.47 -17.83 -28.81
CA LEU A 196 0.90 -17.96 -28.32
C LEU A 196 1.43 -19.35 -28.66
N ALA A 197 2.46 -19.43 -29.49
CA ALA A 197 3.07 -20.70 -29.86
C ALA A 197 3.85 -21.30 -28.69
N GLU A 198 3.62 -22.59 -28.42
CA GLU A 198 4.30 -23.30 -27.35
C GLU A 198 5.82 -23.29 -27.55
N GLY A 199 6.58 -23.05 -26.48
CA GLY A 199 8.03 -23.01 -26.53
C GLY A 199 8.62 -21.81 -27.28
N LYS A 200 7.83 -20.78 -27.60
CA LYS A 200 8.30 -19.52 -28.19
C LYS A 200 8.13 -18.33 -27.23
N PRO A 201 8.95 -17.27 -27.37
CA PRO A 201 8.69 -16.00 -26.70
C PRO A 201 7.30 -15.47 -27.04
N VAL A 202 6.58 -14.95 -26.06
CA VAL A 202 5.22 -14.42 -26.25
C VAL A 202 5.20 -13.06 -26.98
N GLY A 203 6.37 -12.45 -27.15
CA GLY A 203 6.57 -11.12 -27.71
C GLY A 203 6.96 -10.11 -26.64
N ASP A 204 6.60 -8.86 -26.88
CA ASP A 204 6.81 -7.77 -25.94
C ASP A 204 5.67 -7.74 -24.91
N LEU A 205 6.01 -8.02 -23.65
CA LEU A 205 5.11 -7.90 -22.51
C LEU A 205 5.13 -6.46 -22.00
N ARG A 206 3.96 -5.84 -21.94
CA ARG A 206 3.79 -4.42 -21.58
C ARG A 206 2.82 -4.23 -20.43
N CYS A 207 3.00 -3.13 -19.73
CA CYS A 207 1.99 -2.64 -18.78
C CYS A 207 0.72 -2.23 -19.53
N PHE A 208 -0.46 -2.69 -19.10
CA PHE A 208 -1.73 -2.28 -19.71
C PHE A 208 -2.18 -0.85 -19.32
N HIS A 209 -1.48 -0.20 -18.39
CA HIS A 209 -1.75 1.19 -18.00
C HIS A 209 -0.91 2.21 -18.76
N CYS A 210 0.41 2.00 -18.82
CA CYS A 210 1.35 2.97 -19.39
C CYS A 210 2.02 2.52 -20.70
N ASP A 211 1.72 1.30 -21.17
CA ASP A 211 2.27 0.69 -22.39
C ASP A 211 3.79 0.49 -22.42
N GLU A 212 4.49 0.73 -21.31
CA GLU A 212 5.94 0.48 -21.21
C GLU A 212 6.26 -1.03 -21.26
N SER A 213 7.35 -1.35 -21.95
CA SER A 213 7.89 -2.71 -22.07
C SER A 213 8.43 -3.18 -20.73
N LEU A 214 7.86 -4.27 -20.22
CA LEU A 214 8.33 -4.97 -19.04
C LEU A 214 9.48 -5.93 -19.37
N VAL A 215 9.68 -6.26 -20.66
CA VAL A 215 10.75 -7.17 -21.10
C VAL A 215 12.11 -6.52 -20.99
N LEU A 216 13.05 -7.20 -20.35
CA LEU A 216 14.44 -6.78 -20.22
C LEU A 216 15.29 -7.30 -21.38
N LYS A 217 16.21 -6.45 -21.85
CA LYS A 217 17.17 -6.82 -22.90
C LYS A 217 18.31 -7.67 -22.34
N ASP A 218 18.78 -7.30 -21.15
CA ASP A 218 20.04 -7.79 -20.58
C ASP A 218 19.87 -8.92 -19.56
N LYS A 219 18.63 -9.23 -19.12
CA LYS A 219 18.35 -10.37 -18.24
C LYS A 219 17.71 -11.52 -19.02
N LYS A 220 18.27 -12.72 -18.87
CA LYS A 220 17.77 -13.96 -19.47
C LYS A 220 17.25 -14.90 -18.40
N CYS A 221 16.30 -15.73 -18.79
CA CYS A 221 15.75 -16.80 -17.97
C CYS A 221 16.80 -17.89 -17.81
N GLU A 222 17.14 -18.26 -16.59
CA GLU A 222 18.17 -19.26 -16.29
C GLU A 222 17.75 -20.68 -16.68
N LEU A 223 16.45 -20.95 -16.78
CA LEU A 223 15.94 -22.27 -17.19
C LEU A 223 15.95 -22.49 -18.71
N CYS A 224 15.68 -21.46 -19.52
CA CYS A 224 15.47 -21.65 -20.96
C CYS A 224 16.15 -20.63 -21.88
N GLY A 225 16.89 -19.66 -21.33
CA GLY A 225 17.64 -18.65 -22.06
C GLY A 225 16.81 -17.55 -22.72
N SER A 226 15.48 -17.58 -22.59
CA SER A 226 14.60 -16.54 -23.17
C SER A 226 14.68 -15.23 -22.37
N GLN A 227 14.18 -14.13 -22.93
CA GLN A 227 14.11 -12.86 -22.19
C GLN A 227 13.18 -12.97 -20.98
N THR A 228 13.40 -12.14 -19.98
CA THR A 228 12.53 -12.05 -18.80
C THR A 228 11.77 -10.74 -18.83
N ALA A 229 10.57 -10.74 -18.25
CA ALA A 229 9.84 -9.52 -17.92
C ALA A 229 10.00 -9.23 -16.43
N ARG A 230 10.13 -7.95 -16.10
CA ARG A 230 10.25 -7.45 -14.73
C ARG A 230 8.95 -6.79 -14.30
N ILE A 231 8.46 -7.22 -13.14
CA ILE A 231 7.36 -6.60 -12.41
C ILE A 231 7.83 -6.35 -10.97
N HIS A 232 7.21 -5.42 -10.26
CA HIS A 232 7.41 -5.33 -8.81
C HIS A 232 6.38 -6.19 -8.09
N ILE A 233 6.77 -6.89 -7.04
CA ILE A 233 5.83 -7.51 -6.09
C ILE A 233 5.98 -6.89 -4.71
N SER A 234 4.89 -6.88 -3.94
CA SER A 234 4.95 -6.50 -2.52
C SER A 234 5.36 -7.71 -1.68
N ALA A 235 6.42 -7.55 -0.88
CA ALA A 235 6.84 -8.49 0.16
C ALA A 235 7.17 -7.69 1.44
N ARG A 236 6.59 -8.08 2.58
CA ARG A 236 6.53 -7.24 3.81
C ARG A 236 6.14 -5.78 3.51
N SER A 237 7.07 -4.86 3.77
CA SER A 237 6.95 -3.41 3.61
C SER A 237 7.77 -2.88 2.43
N LYS A 238 8.21 -3.76 1.51
CA LYS A 238 9.04 -3.41 0.36
C LYS A 238 8.39 -3.85 -0.95
N LEU A 239 8.70 -3.12 -2.02
CA LEU A 239 8.50 -3.58 -3.40
C LEU A 239 9.82 -4.14 -3.90
N ILE A 240 9.79 -5.37 -4.39
CA ILE A 240 10.97 -6.09 -4.87
C ILE A 240 10.84 -6.43 -6.35
N ASP A 241 11.97 -6.61 -7.01
CA ASP A 241 12.03 -6.97 -8.43
C ASP A 241 11.74 -8.45 -8.60
N PHE A 242 10.61 -8.77 -9.24
CA PHE A 242 10.19 -10.11 -9.59
C PHE A 242 10.25 -10.32 -11.10
N TYR A 243 10.91 -11.40 -11.50
CA TYR A 243 11.17 -11.73 -12.89
C TYR A 243 10.32 -12.92 -13.31
N ILE A 244 9.68 -12.82 -14.47
CA ILE A 244 8.94 -13.91 -15.10
C ILE A 244 9.54 -14.20 -16.48
N CYS A 245 9.62 -15.47 -16.87
CA CYS A 245 10.07 -15.83 -18.20
C CYS A 245 9.06 -15.40 -19.28
N SER A 246 9.53 -14.80 -20.38
CA SER A 246 8.68 -14.42 -21.52
C SER A 246 8.34 -15.59 -22.47
N LYS A 247 8.85 -16.80 -22.23
CA LYS A 247 8.62 -17.97 -23.11
C LYS A 247 7.36 -18.72 -22.68
N LYS A 248 6.43 -18.94 -23.63
CA LYS A 248 5.26 -19.78 -23.37
C LYS A 248 5.69 -21.20 -23.01
N GLY A 249 5.19 -21.70 -21.87
CA GLY A 249 5.50 -23.02 -21.34
C GLY A 249 6.63 -23.06 -20.31
N CYS A 250 7.40 -21.97 -20.18
CA CYS A 250 8.43 -21.88 -19.15
C CYS A 250 7.82 -21.48 -17.80
N ARG A 251 8.20 -22.18 -16.72
CA ARG A 251 7.73 -21.96 -15.34
C ARG A 251 8.73 -21.20 -14.48
N TRP A 252 9.82 -20.73 -15.08
CA TRP A 252 10.85 -20.01 -14.35
C TRP A 252 10.37 -18.61 -13.97
N HIS A 253 10.66 -18.27 -12.73
CA HIS A 253 10.55 -16.95 -12.14
C HIS A 253 11.72 -16.77 -11.16
N GLY A 254 12.04 -15.54 -10.77
CA GLY A 254 13.15 -15.27 -9.87
C GLY A 254 13.13 -13.87 -9.31
N LEU A 255 14.04 -13.60 -8.38
CA LEU A 255 14.21 -12.30 -7.71
C LEU A 255 15.49 -11.60 -8.20
N SER A 256 15.72 -10.35 -7.77
CA SER A 256 16.99 -9.67 -7.98
C SER A 256 18.06 -10.17 -7.00
N GLU A 257 19.35 -10.01 -7.35
CA GLU A 257 20.45 -10.41 -6.45
C GLU A 257 20.39 -9.67 -5.11
N ASP A 258 19.92 -8.42 -5.10
CA ASP A 258 19.74 -7.62 -3.90
C ASP A 258 18.60 -8.18 -3.02
N ASP A 259 17.53 -8.69 -3.64
CA ASP A 259 16.34 -9.19 -2.94
C ASP A 259 16.48 -10.65 -2.47
N ILE A 260 17.26 -11.49 -3.17
CA ILE A 260 17.50 -12.92 -2.82
C ILE A 260 18.16 -13.07 -1.43
N ASN A 261 18.92 -12.07 -1.00
CA ASN A 261 19.58 -12.10 0.31
C ASN A 261 18.57 -12.01 1.47
N GLU A 262 17.47 -11.30 1.26
CA GLU A 262 16.44 -11.05 2.28
C GLU A 262 15.22 -11.98 2.14
N ILE A 263 14.89 -12.41 0.92
CA ILE A 263 13.66 -13.14 0.59
C ILE A 263 14.01 -14.40 -0.21
N LYS A 264 13.46 -15.53 0.24
CA LYS A 264 13.54 -16.83 -0.42
C LYS A 264 12.20 -17.22 -1.01
N LEU A 265 12.22 -17.88 -2.16
CA LEU A 265 11.03 -18.50 -2.75
C LEU A 265 11.05 -19.99 -2.42
N ASP A 266 9.91 -20.55 -1.99
CA ASP A 266 9.82 -21.92 -1.49
C ASP A 266 10.19 -23.00 -2.54
N ASP A 267 9.97 -22.74 -3.83
CA ASP A 267 10.31 -23.66 -4.93
C ASP A 267 11.37 -23.11 -5.90
N SER A 268 12.12 -22.06 -5.56
CA SER A 268 13.23 -21.68 -6.42
C SER A 268 14.26 -22.81 -6.38
N LEU A 269 14.50 -23.45 -7.52
CA LEU A 269 15.69 -24.26 -7.77
C LEU A 269 16.94 -23.36 -7.71
N GLU A 270 17.17 -22.71 -6.58
CA GLU A 270 18.41 -22.03 -6.23
C GLU A 270 19.36 -23.13 -5.74
N TRP A 271 20.20 -23.61 -6.65
CA TRP A 271 21.37 -24.43 -6.35
C TRP A 271 22.63 -23.64 -6.67
#